data_AF-A0A3P7P7V3-F1
#
_entry.id   AF-A0A3P7P7V3-F1
#
_cell.length_a   1.000
_cell.length_b   1.000
_cell.length_c   1.000
_cell.angle_alpha   90.00
_cell.angle_beta   90.00
_cell.angle_gamma   90.00
#
_symmetry.space_group_name_H-M   'P 1'
#
loop_
_entity.id
_entity.type
_entity.pdbx_description
1 polymer ?
#
loop_
_entity_poly.entity_id
_entity_poly.type
_entity_poly.pdbx_seq_one_letter_code
_entity_poly.pdbx_strand_id
1 'polypeptide(L)'
;MLTYRGARLAAFTVEGRELICLPQAFELFLKHLVGGLHTVYTKLKRLEIVPVVCNVEQVRILRGLGAIQPGVNRCKLIAPLEFDVLYADCTTSSAA
;
A
#
# COMPACT_ATOMS: atom_id res chain seq x y z
N MET A 1 -11.15 -7.10 -4.76
CA MET A 1 -10.71 -5.93 -5.53
C MET A 1 -11.52 -4.73 -5.07
N LEU A 2 -10.90 -3.56 -4.95
CA LEU A 2 -11.56 -2.31 -4.55
C LEU A 2 -11.14 -1.18 -5.50
N THR A 3 -12.08 -0.30 -5.85
CA THR A 3 -11.78 0.92 -6.61
C THR A 3 -11.38 2.02 -5.63
N TYR A 4 -10.15 2.50 -5.75
CA TYR A 4 -9.58 3.57 -4.93
C TYR A 4 -8.87 4.59 -5.81
N ARG A 5 -9.23 5.86 -5.67
CA ARG A 5 -8.70 7.00 -6.47
C ARG A 5 -8.73 6.73 -7.98
N GLY A 6 -9.81 6.11 -8.46
CA GLY A 6 -10.01 5.78 -9.88
C GLY A 6 -9.26 4.54 -10.39
N ALA A 7 -8.46 3.86 -9.56
CA ALA A 7 -7.77 2.62 -9.94
C ALA A 7 -8.33 1.40 -9.22
N ARG A 8 -8.21 0.22 -9.82
CA ARG A 8 -8.58 -1.06 -9.20
C ARG A 8 -7.40 -1.67 -8.46
N LEU A 9 -7.52 -1.79 -7.14
CA LEU A 9 -6.51 -2.40 -6.27
C LEU A 9 -6.98 -3.74 -5.73
N ALA A 10 -6.03 -4.65 -5.51
CA ALA A 10 -6.25 -5.85 -4.74
C ALA A 10 -6.47 -5.46 -3.27
N ALA A 11 -7.47 -6.08 -2.66
CA ALA A 11 -7.93 -5.76 -1.32
C ALA A 11 -8.37 -7.02 -0.58
N PHE A 12 -8.25 -7.00 0.74
CA PHE A 12 -8.73 -8.03 1.65
C PHE A 12 -9.50 -7.40 2.79
N THR A 13 -10.48 -8.14 3.31
CA THR A 13 -11.09 -7.84 4.59
C THR A 13 -10.33 -8.58 5.69
N VAL A 14 -9.73 -7.84 6.62
CA VAL A 14 -9.01 -8.38 7.78
C VAL A 14 -9.61 -7.75 9.03
N GLU A 15 -10.11 -8.58 9.96
CA GLU A 15 -10.75 -8.10 11.20
C GLU A 15 -11.88 -7.08 10.95
N GLY A 16 -12.68 -7.29 9.91
CA GLY A 16 -13.78 -6.39 9.52
C GLY A 16 -13.34 -5.09 8.85
N ARG A 17 -12.03 -4.87 8.65
CA ARG A 17 -11.48 -3.70 7.96
C ARG A 17 -11.12 -4.05 6.53
N GLU A 18 -11.51 -3.21 5.58
CA GLU A 18 -11.09 -3.35 4.19
C GLU A 18 -9.73 -2.69 3.98
N LEU A 19 -8.76 -3.48 3.52
CA LEU A 19 -7.37 -3.07 3.35
C LEU A 19 -6.91 -3.31 1.92
N ILE A 20 -6.16 -2.37 1.36
CA ILE A 20 -5.59 -2.43 0.00
C ILE A 20 -4.12 -2.85 0.03
N CYS A 21 -3.65 -3.45 -1.07
CA CYS A 21 -2.24 -3.81 -1.25
C CYS A 21 -1.34 -2.55 -1.28
N LEU A 22 -0.52 -2.36 -0.23
CA LEU A 22 0.33 -1.17 -0.10
C LEU A 22 1.39 -1.08 -1.21
N PRO A 23 2.13 -2.15 -1.59
CA PRO A 23 3.06 -2.08 -2.73
C PRO A 23 2.38 -1.71 -4.05
N GLN A 24 1.16 -2.19 -4.30
CA GLN A 24 0.41 -1.84 -5.50
C GLN A 24 -0.01 -0.36 -5.48
N ALA A 25 -0.52 0.12 -4.35
CA ALA A 25 -0.89 1.52 -4.18
C ALA A 25 0.34 2.45 -4.34
N PHE A 26 1.50 2.04 -3.80
CA PHE A 26 2.77 2.74 -4.02
C PHE A 26 3.10 2.84 -5.52
N GLU A 27 3.05 1.72 -6.24
CA GLU A 27 3.39 1.69 -7.66
C GLU A 27 2.46 2.58 -8.51
N LEU A 28 1.18 2.65 -8.14
CA LEU A 28 0.19 3.45 -8.86
C LEU A 28 0.26 4.95 -8.55
N PHE A 29 0.53 5.31 -7.28
CA PHE A 29 0.29 6.68 -6.82
C PHE A 29 1.53 7.40 -6.27
N LEU A 30 2.54 6.68 -5.80
CA LEU A 30 3.66 7.26 -5.05
C LEU A 30 5.03 7.06 -5.69
N LYS A 31 5.20 6.14 -6.65
CA LYS A 31 6.51 5.78 -7.21
C LYS A 31 7.31 6.96 -7.80
N HIS A 32 6.64 8.02 -8.22
CA HIS A 32 7.25 9.23 -8.76
C HIS A 32 7.41 10.35 -7.72
N LEU A 33 6.81 10.18 -6.54
CA LEU A 33 6.84 11.16 -5.45
C LEU A 33 7.89 10.81 -4.38
N VAL A 34 8.25 9.53 -4.24
CA VAL A 34 9.21 9.06 -3.25
C VAL A 34 10.20 8.08 -3.85
N GLY A 35 11.42 8.03 -3.31
CA GLY A 35 12.54 7.21 -3.82
C GLY A 35 12.39 5.69 -3.66
N GLY A 36 11.22 5.19 -3.25
CA GLY A 36 10.93 3.76 -3.16
C GLY A 36 10.08 3.35 -1.96
N LEU A 37 9.71 2.06 -1.94
CA LEU A 37 8.85 1.48 -0.91
C LEU A 37 9.49 1.51 0.50
N HIS A 38 10.83 1.55 0.60
CA HIS A 38 11.51 1.73 1.88
C HIS A 38 11.17 3.09 2.53
N THR A 39 11.19 4.17 1.75
CA THR A 39 10.80 5.52 2.20
C THR A 39 9.35 5.56 2.67
N VAL A 40 8.46 4.84 1.97
CA VAL A 40 7.06 4.68 2.40
C VAL A 40 6.98 4.07 3.81
N TYR A 41 7.72 3.00 4.09
CA TYR A 41 7.72 2.39 5.41
C TYR A 41 8.28 3.31 6.50
N THR A 42 9.31 4.10 6.20
CA THR A 42 9.85 5.11 7.13
C THR A 42 8.82 6.19 7.44
N LYS A 43 8.10 6.68 6.42
CA LYS A 43 7.03 7.67 6.61
C LYS A 43 5.87 7.12 7.42
N LEU A 44 5.41 5.90 7.13
CA LEU A 44 4.36 5.22 7.90
C LEU A 44 4.73 5.11 9.39
N LYS A 45 5.99 4.79 9.70
CA LYS A 45 6.49 4.77 11.09
C LYS A 45 6.38 6.14 11.76
N ARG A 46 6.72 7.22 11.06
CA ARG A 46 6.63 8.60 11.59
C ARG A 46 5.18 9.06 11.79
N LEU A 47 4.28 8.59 10.94
CA LEU A 47 2.84 8.88 11.01
C LEU A 47 2.09 7.98 12.00
N GLU A 48 2.80 7.07 12.69
CA GLU A 48 2.23 6.09 13.61
C GLU A 48 1.19 5.16 12.95
N ILE A 49 1.32 4.93 11.64
CA ILE A 49 0.46 4.03 10.88
C ILE A 49 1.14 2.66 10.77
N VAL A 50 0.49 1.63 11.31
CA VAL A 50 0.98 0.24 11.28
C VAL A 50 0.24 -0.57 10.23
N PRO A 51 0.84 -0.85 9.06
CA PRO A 51 0.21 -1.67 8.04
C PRO A 51 0.19 -3.15 8.46
N VAL A 52 -0.85 -3.87 8.03
CA VAL A 52 -1.04 -5.31 8.31
C VAL A 52 -0.09 -6.14 7.46
N VAL A 53 0.62 -7.08 8.05
CA VAL A 53 1.50 -8.01 7.32
C VAL A 53 0.65 -9.09 6.66
N CYS A 54 0.83 -9.30 5.36
CA CYS A 54 0.15 -10.38 4.64
C CYS A 54 0.62 -11.75 5.14
N ASN A 55 -0.31 -12.68 5.29
CA ASN A 55 0.03 -14.10 5.42
C ASN A 55 0.45 -14.69 4.06
N VAL A 56 0.97 -15.93 4.07
CA VAL A 56 1.48 -16.61 2.87
C VAL A 56 0.44 -16.70 1.76
N GLU A 57 -0.81 -16.97 2.11
CA GLU A 57 -1.90 -17.14 1.14
C GLU A 57 -2.30 -15.81 0.50
N GLN A 58 -2.39 -14.73 1.28
CA GLN A 58 -2.60 -13.38 0.75
C GLN A 58 -1.49 -12.97 -0.22
N VAL A 59 -0.23 -13.27 0.08
CA VAL A 59 0.89 -13.00 -0.85
C VAL A 59 0.73 -13.80 -2.15
N ARG A 60 0.35 -15.07 -2.08
CA ARG A 60 0.10 -15.92 -3.27
C ARG A 60 -1.01 -15.34 -4.14
N ILE A 61 -2.14 -14.97 -3.54
CA ILE A 61 -3.27 -14.36 -4.23
C ILE A 61 -2.85 -13.05 -4.90
N LEU A 62 -2.13 -12.17 -4.19
CA LEU A 62 -1.66 -10.90 -4.75
C LEU A 62 -0.75 -11.08 -5.97
N ARG A 63 0.13 -12.10 -5.98
CA ARG A 63 0.93 -12.45 -7.16
C ARG A 63 0.06 -12.95 -8.31
N GLY A 64 -0.90 -13.84 -8.03
CA GLY A 64 -1.82 -14.36 -9.04
C GLY A 64 -2.68 -13.27 -9.70
N LEU A 65 -2.99 -12.21 -8.96
CA LEU A 65 -3.69 -11.02 -9.46
C LEU A 65 -2.78 -10.00 -10.17
N GLY A 66 -1.47 -10.20 -10.18
CA GLY A 66 -0.50 -9.23 -10.70
C GLY A 66 -0.38 -7.95 -9.86
N ALA A 67 -0.90 -7.93 -8.64
CA ALA A 67 -0.83 -6.78 -7.74
C ALA A 67 0.59 -6.56 -7.20
N ILE A 68 1.40 -7.62 -7.14
CA ILE A 68 2.83 -7.59 -6.79
C ILE A 68 3.60 -8.51 -7.76
N GLN A 69 4.90 -8.23 -7.95
CA GLN A 69 5.74 -9.02 -8.85
C GLN A 69 5.91 -10.47 -8.36
N PRO A 70 6.14 -11.44 -9.27
CA PRO A 70 6.27 -12.87 -8.92
C PRO A 70 7.34 -13.18 -7.86
N GLY A 71 8.45 -12.43 -7.81
CA GLY A 71 9.52 -12.62 -6.83
C GLY A 71 9.23 -12.07 -5.42
N VAL A 72 8.11 -11.37 -5.23
CA VAL A 72 7.78 -10.73 -3.94
C VAL A 72 7.21 -11.78 -2.99
N ASN A 73 7.84 -11.93 -1.83
CA ASN A 73 7.45 -12.88 -0.78
C ASN A 73 6.97 -12.22 0.52
N ARG A 74 7.02 -10.88 0.60
CA ARG A 74 6.54 -10.11 1.75
C ARG A 74 5.70 -8.94 1.23
N CYS A 75 4.48 -8.84 1.73
CA CYS A 75 3.56 -7.77 1.38
C CYS A 75 2.90 -7.22 2.65
N LYS A 76 2.42 -5.98 2.55
CA LYS A 76 1.69 -5.28 3.60
C LYS A 76 0.40 -4.73 3.03
N LEU A 77 -0.65 -4.71 3.85
CA LEU A 77 -1.95 -4.11 3.54
C LEU A 77 -2.13 -2.85 4.40
N ILE A 78 -2.86 -1.88 3.88
CA ILE A 78 -3.12 -0.60 4.55
C ILE A 78 -4.59 -0.20 4.32
N ALA A 79 -5.23 0.48 5.27
CA ALA A 79 -6.57 1.00 5.03
C ALA A 79 -6.51 2.16 4.01
N PRO A 80 -7.52 2.34 3.14
CA PRO A 80 -7.56 3.45 2.19
C PRO A 80 -7.38 4.82 2.86
N LEU A 81 -8.03 5.04 4.00
CA LEU A 81 -7.92 6.30 4.76
C LEU A 81 -6.50 6.54 5.30
N GLU A 82 -5.82 5.49 5.77
CA GLU A 82 -4.42 5.58 6.21
C GLU A 82 -3.48 5.87 5.02
N PHE A 83 -3.79 5.32 3.84
CA PHE A 83 -3.05 5.65 2.62
C PHE A 83 -3.27 7.09 2.17
N ASP A 84 -4.46 7.67 2.36
CA ASP A 84 -4.71 9.09 2.07
C ASP A 84 -3.83 10.01 2.95
N VAL A 85 -3.66 9.68 4.23
CA VAL A 85 -2.74 10.40 5.13
C VAL A 85 -1.29 10.30 4.63
N LEU A 86 -0.83 9.10 4.27
CA LEU A 86 0.50 8.91 3.67
C LEU A 86 0.66 9.69 2.37
N TYR A 87 -0.36 9.70 1.51
CA TYR A 87 -0.35 10.39 0.23
C TYR A 87 -0.23 11.91 0.42
N ALA A 88 -1.01 12.47 1.35
CA ALA A 88 -0.94 13.88 1.72
C ALA A 88 0.47 14.24 2.25
N ASP A 89 1.06 13.39 3.09
CA ASP A 89 2.44 13.58 3.57
C ASP A 89 3.48 13.58 2.44
N CYS A 90 3.30 12.71 1.45
CA CYS A 90 4.20 12.61 0.29
C CYS A 90 4.05 13.77 -0.70
N THR A 91 2.90 14.44 -0.75
CA THR A 91 2.63 15.54 -1.69
C THR A 91 2.82 16.92 -1.07
N THR A 92 2.55 17.07 0.23
CA THR A 92 2.74 18.33 0.96
C THR A 92 4.23 18.59 1.23
N SER A 93 5.02 17.54 1.50
CA SER A 93 6.47 17.69 1.72
C SER A 93 7.24 18.10 0.46
N SER A 94 6.67 17.91 -0.74
CA SER A 94 7.30 18.26 -2.02
C SER A 94 7.13 19.73 -2.42
N ALA A 95 6.36 20.50 -1.65
CA ALA A 95 6.04 21.89 -1.92
C ALA A 95 6.86 22.90 -1.09
N ALA A 96 7.94 22.45 -0.45
CA ALA A 96 8.86 23.27 0.34
C ALA A 96 10.26 23.31 -0.27
#